data_AF-A0AB33CJ80-F1
#
_entry.id   AF-A0AB33CJ80-F1
#
_cell.length_a   1.000
_cell.length_b   1.000
_cell.length_c   1.000
_cell.angle_alpha   90.00
_cell.angle_beta   90.00
_cell.angle_gamma   90.00
#
_symmetry.space_group_name_H-M   'P 1'
#
loop_
_entity.id
_entity.type
_entity.pdbx_description
1 polymer ?
#
loop_
_entity_poly.entity_id
_entity_poly.type
_entity_poly.pdbx_seq_one_letter_code
_entity_poly.pdbx_strand_id
1 'polypeptide(L)'
;MPTQLKLAIAVGLLAIGFWAGWTWRGDRAETAVATGEAATGKQALQVEQAARATEHKQAEVLADIGAKHEEDRQAAQAVPDAVVADLRSGALKLRDGWASCETQRLTEAAAGTRERDAGTQRREEFAGRIVRIGRDADDQLRACQAVVAADRAQVIR
;
A
#
# COMPACT_ATOMS: atom_id res chain seq x y z
N MET A 1 -10.85 83.85 28.85
CA MET A 1 -9.78 83.02 28.25
C MET A 1 -9.30 83.65 26.96
N PRO A 2 -7.98 83.86 26.78
CA PRO A 2 -7.42 84.38 25.54
C PRO A 2 -7.71 83.42 24.38
N THR A 3 -8.02 83.95 23.20
CA THR A 3 -8.37 83.18 21.99
C THR A 3 -7.28 82.18 21.60
N GLN A 4 -6.01 82.51 21.86
CA GLN A 4 -4.87 81.62 21.61
C GLN A 4 -4.89 80.34 22.47
N LEU A 5 -5.32 80.43 23.73
CA LEU A 5 -5.44 79.26 24.60
C LEU A 5 -6.53 78.30 24.11
N LYS A 6 -7.66 78.84 23.60
CA LYS A 6 -8.75 78.03 23.03
C LYS A 6 -8.29 77.29 21.76
N LEU A 7 -7.51 77.97 20.90
CA LEU A 7 -6.94 77.36 19.69
C LEU A 7 -5.92 76.26 20.02
N ALA A 8 -5.04 76.51 20.98
CA ALA A 8 -4.06 75.51 21.42
C ALA A 8 -4.72 74.23 21.96
N ILE A 9 -5.78 74.39 22.77
CA ILE A 9 -6.57 73.25 23.28
C ILE A 9 -7.26 72.51 22.13
N ALA A 10 -7.87 73.22 21.18
CA ALA A 10 -8.53 72.61 20.04
C ALA A 10 -7.56 71.80 19.17
N VAL A 11 -6.37 72.35 18.88
CA VAL A 11 -5.33 71.64 18.12
C VAL A 11 -4.81 70.42 18.90
N GLY A 12 -4.61 70.55 20.21
CA GLY A 12 -4.20 69.43 21.06
C GLY A 12 -5.21 68.28 21.05
N LEU A 13 -6.51 68.58 21.14
CA LEU A 13 -7.57 67.57 21.08
C LEU A 13 -7.65 66.90 19.70
N LEU A 14 -7.47 67.65 18.62
CA LEU A 14 -7.42 67.09 17.26
C LEU A 14 -6.20 66.17 17.08
N ALA A 15 -5.03 66.57 17.58
CA ALA A 15 -3.82 65.76 17.52
C ALA A 15 -3.96 64.46 18.31
N ILE A 16 -4.53 64.51 19.52
CA ILE A 16 -4.80 63.34 20.36
C ILE A 16 -5.82 62.42 19.69
N GLY A 17 -6.92 62.97 19.16
CA GLY A 17 -7.94 62.18 18.47
C GLY A 17 -7.41 61.52 17.19
N PHE A 18 -6.56 62.22 16.44
CA PHE A 18 -5.89 61.66 15.27
C PHE A 18 -4.92 60.53 15.65
N TRP A 19 -4.10 60.73 16.68
CA TRP A 19 -3.14 59.72 17.14
C TRP A 19 -3.86 58.47 17.66
N ALA A 20 -4.87 58.62 18.53
CA ALA A 20 -5.66 57.51 19.04
C ALA A 20 -6.44 56.77 17.94
N GLY A 21 -6.97 57.51 16.95
CA GLY A 21 -7.63 56.90 15.79
C GLY A 21 -6.68 56.13 14.90
N TRP A 22 -5.44 56.62 14.73
CA TRP A 22 -4.40 55.97 13.93
C TRP A 22 -3.92 54.68 14.59
N THR A 23 -3.60 54.70 15.90
CA THR A 23 -3.17 53.50 16.64
C THR A 23 -4.27 52.44 16.65
N TRP A 24 -5.52 52.84 16.87
CA TRP A 24 -6.66 51.91 16.84
C TRP A 24 -6.89 51.26 15.48
N ARG A 25 -6.71 52.00 14.37
CA ARG A 25 -6.73 51.39 13.03
C ARG A 25 -5.56 50.46 12.81
N GLY A 26 -4.37 50.81 13.31
CA GLY A 26 -3.18 49.96 13.26
C GLY A 26 -3.42 48.61 13.94
N ASP A 27 -3.84 48.63 15.20
CA ASP A 27 -4.14 47.41 15.98
C ASP A 27 -5.23 46.55 15.30
N ARG A 28 -6.24 47.19 14.72
CA ARG A 28 -7.31 46.51 13.94
C ARG A 28 -6.78 45.87 12.66
N ALA A 29 -5.84 46.52 11.97
CA ALA A 29 -5.22 45.98 10.77
C ALA A 29 -4.31 44.79 11.11
N GLU A 30 -3.49 44.91 12.15
CA GLU A 30 -2.62 43.81 12.62
C GLU A 30 -3.42 42.60 13.10
N THR A 31 -4.48 42.82 13.88
CA THR A 31 -5.37 41.72 14.29
C THR A 31 -6.08 41.08 13.11
N ALA A 32 -6.54 41.85 12.12
CA ALA A 32 -7.14 41.31 10.90
C ALA A 32 -6.16 40.46 10.11
N VAL A 33 -4.92 40.92 9.93
CA VAL A 33 -3.84 40.14 9.29
C VAL A 33 -3.55 38.86 10.06
N ALA A 34 -3.34 38.94 11.38
CA ALA A 34 -3.06 37.78 12.22
C ALA A 34 -4.20 36.75 12.18
N THR A 35 -5.46 37.18 12.19
CA THR A 35 -6.61 36.26 12.02
C THR A 35 -6.67 35.65 10.63
N GLY A 36 -6.31 36.41 9.59
CA GLY A 36 -6.20 35.91 8.22
C GLY A 36 -5.12 34.84 8.09
N GLU A 37 -3.91 35.12 8.58
CA GLU A 37 -2.80 34.16 8.61
C GLU A 37 -3.14 32.91 9.41
N ALA A 38 -3.79 33.06 10.58
CA ALA A 38 -4.24 31.93 11.38
C ALA A 38 -5.32 31.09 10.66
N ALA A 39 -6.24 31.72 9.91
CA ALA A 39 -7.23 31.03 9.11
C ALA A 39 -6.58 30.25 7.95
N THR A 40 -5.64 30.88 7.23
CA THR A 40 -4.87 30.22 6.17
C THR A 40 -4.04 29.07 6.73
N GLY A 41 -3.36 29.25 7.87
CA GLY A 41 -2.59 28.20 8.53
C GLY A 41 -3.44 27.02 8.97
N LYS A 42 -4.64 27.27 9.53
CA LYS A 42 -5.60 26.21 9.86
C LYS A 42 -6.09 25.46 8.61
N GLN A 43 -6.36 26.17 7.53
CA GLN A 43 -6.80 25.57 6.29
C GLN A 43 -5.69 24.70 5.66
N ALA A 44 -4.45 25.18 5.66
CA ALA A 44 -3.29 24.40 5.22
C ALA A 44 -3.12 23.12 6.07
N LEU A 45 -3.26 23.23 7.40
CA LEU A 45 -3.20 22.08 8.31
C LEU A 45 -4.31 21.05 8.03
N GLN A 46 -5.53 21.50 7.75
CA GLN A 46 -6.64 20.60 7.42
C GLN A 46 -6.40 19.84 6.11
N VAL A 47 -5.85 20.51 5.09
CA VAL A 47 -5.47 19.88 3.82
C VAL A 47 -4.39 18.82 4.04
N GLU A 48 -3.34 19.16 4.81
CA GLU A 48 -2.27 18.22 5.19
C GLU A 48 -2.81 17.02 5.96
N GLN A 49 -3.70 17.23 6.94
CA GLN A 49 -4.31 16.14 7.71
C GLN A 49 -5.20 15.25 6.84
N ALA A 50 -5.94 15.82 5.90
CA ALA A 50 -6.75 15.05 4.96
C ALA A 50 -5.88 14.21 4.02
N ALA A 51 -4.76 14.76 3.54
CA ALA A 51 -3.78 14.03 2.73
C ALA A 51 -3.19 12.85 3.52
N ARG A 52 -2.68 13.09 4.74
CA ARG A 52 -2.14 12.03 5.61
C ARG A 52 -3.17 10.96 5.95
N ALA A 53 -4.41 11.34 6.21
CA ALA A 53 -5.48 10.37 6.48
C ALA A 53 -5.74 9.46 5.26
N THR A 54 -5.57 9.99 4.05
CA THR A 54 -5.66 9.20 2.81
C THR A 54 -4.46 8.27 2.69
N GLU A 55 -3.24 8.77 2.89
CA GLU A 55 -2.01 7.97 2.88
C GLU A 55 -2.02 6.85 3.92
N HIS A 56 -2.54 7.10 5.13
CA HIS A 56 -2.67 6.06 6.15
C HIS A 56 -3.64 4.96 5.74
N LYS A 57 -4.79 5.31 5.16
CA LYS A 57 -5.74 4.32 4.63
C LYS A 57 -5.12 3.52 3.47
N GLN A 58 -4.33 4.17 2.63
CA GLN A 58 -3.60 3.50 1.55
C GLN A 58 -2.60 2.50 2.12
N ALA A 59 -1.80 2.91 3.10
CA ALA A 59 -0.81 2.07 3.75
C ALA A 59 -1.46 0.85 4.44
N GLU A 60 -2.60 1.04 5.10
CA GLU A 60 -3.38 -0.04 5.73
C GLU A 60 -3.86 -1.06 4.69
N VAL A 61 -4.46 -0.61 3.59
CA VAL A 61 -4.91 -1.51 2.52
C VAL A 61 -3.74 -2.29 1.90
N LEU A 62 -2.60 -1.64 1.69
CA LEU A 62 -1.40 -2.32 1.15
C LEU A 62 -0.82 -3.33 2.16
N ALA A 63 -0.84 -3.01 3.45
CA ALA A 63 -0.42 -3.92 4.51
C ALA A 63 -1.33 -5.15 4.57
N ASP A 64 -2.64 -4.98 4.47
CA ASP A 64 -3.62 -6.08 4.46
C ASP A 64 -3.43 -7.00 3.24
N ILE A 65 -3.17 -6.44 2.05
CA ILE A 65 -2.86 -7.23 0.85
C ILE A 65 -1.58 -8.04 1.08
N GLY A 66 -0.55 -7.43 1.66
CA GLY A 66 0.70 -8.11 1.99
C GLY A 66 0.51 -9.25 3.00
N ALA A 67 -0.26 -9.00 4.07
CA ALA A 67 -0.58 -10.01 5.08
C ALA A 67 -1.33 -11.20 4.47
N LYS A 68 -2.33 -10.93 3.64
CA LYS A 68 -3.10 -11.97 2.94
C LYS A 68 -2.24 -12.78 1.98
N HIS A 69 -1.34 -12.13 1.25
CA HIS A 69 -0.40 -12.83 0.37
C HIS A 69 0.52 -13.79 1.14
N GLU A 70 0.98 -13.39 2.33
CA GLU A 70 1.80 -14.25 3.18
C GLU A 70 1.00 -15.44 3.73
N GLU A 71 -0.25 -15.21 4.17
CA GLU A 71 -1.17 -16.26 4.62
C GLU A 71 -1.44 -17.28 3.50
N ASP A 72 -1.80 -16.80 2.30
CA ASP A 72 -2.08 -17.64 1.13
C ASP A 72 -0.84 -18.47 0.76
N ARG A 73 0.36 -17.88 0.80
CA ARG A 73 1.62 -18.58 0.53
C ARG A 73 1.88 -19.71 1.53
N GLN A 74 1.59 -19.51 2.81
CA GLN A 74 1.75 -20.56 3.82
C GLN A 74 0.74 -21.68 3.61
N ALA A 75 -0.52 -21.35 3.35
CA ALA A 75 -1.57 -22.33 3.07
C ALA A 75 -1.31 -23.14 1.78
N ALA A 76 -0.69 -22.51 0.78
CA ALA A 76 -0.39 -23.14 -0.50
C ALA A 76 0.66 -24.26 -0.42
N GLN A 77 1.47 -24.33 0.64
CA GLN A 77 2.53 -25.35 0.78
C GLN A 77 1.98 -26.78 0.86
N ALA A 78 0.77 -26.96 1.38
CA ALA A 78 0.16 -28.29 1.55
C ALA A 78 -0.28 -28.93 0.22
N VAL A 79 -0.59 -28.12 -0.80
CA VAL A 79 -1.09 -28.60 -2.11
C VAL A 79 -0.04 -29.42 -2.88
N PRO A 80 1.20 -28.94 -3.11
CA PRO A 80 2.20 -29.73 -3.82
C PRO A 80 2.58 -31.00 -3.06
N ASP A 81 2.59 -30.98 -1.73
CA ASP A 81 2.88 -32.17 -0.91
C ASP A 81 1.76 -33.21 -1.03
N ALA A 82 0.49 -32.77 -1.05
CA ALA A 82 -0.66 -33.63 -1.33
C ALA A 82 -0.59 -34.24 -2.74
N VAL A 83 -0.19 -33.47 -3.76
CA VAL A 83 -0.01 -33.99 -5.13
C VAL A 83 1.05 -35.09 -5.17
N VAL A 84 2.19 -34.92 -4.49
CA VAL A 84 3.24 -35.96 -4.42
C VAL A 84 2.69 -37.22 -3.72
N ALA A 85 1.96 -37.05 -2.61
CA ALA A 85 1.36 -38.17 -1.88
C ALA A 85 0.33 -38.93 -2.72
N ASP A 86 -0.52 -38.21 -3.46
CA ASP A 86 -1.53 -38.79 -4.33
C ASP A 86 -0.94 -39.49 -5.57
N LEU A 87 0.19 -39.00 -6.07
CA LEU A 87 0.93 -39.70 -7.12
C LEU A 87 1.54 -41.02 -6.60
N ARG A 88 2.07 -41.03 -5.37
CA ARG A 88 2.64 -42.23 -4.73
C ARG A 88 1.59 -43.27 -4.38
N SER A 89 0.42 -42.84 -3.94
CA SER A 89 -0.71 -43.73 -3.62
C SER A 89 -1.43 -44.22 -4.89
N GLY A 90 -1.13 -43.62 -6.05
CA GLY A 90 -1.79 -43.91 -7.32
C GLY A 90 -3.18 -43.30 -7.45
N ALA A 91 -3.60 -42.44 -6.52
CA ALA A 91 -4.84 -41.66 -6.60
C ALA A 91 -4.79 -40.65 -7.76
N LEU A 92 -3.60 -40.12 -8.07
CA LEU A 92 -3.32 -39.34 -9.28
C LEU A 92 -2.41 -40.10 -10.23
N LYS A 93 -2.57 -39.85 -11.54
CA LYS A 93 -1.70 -40.38 -12.59
C LYS A 93 -1.21 -39.25 -13.48
N LEU A 94 0.11 -39.21 -13.71
CA LEU A 94 0.69 -38.31 -14.69
C LEU A 94 0.29 -38.74 -16.10
N ARG A 95 0.00 -37.76 -16.96
CA ARG A 95 -0.29 -38.02 -18.38
C ARG A 95 0.96 -38.54 -19.10
N ASP A 96 0.79 -39.45 -20.05
CA ASP A 96 1.88 -40.19 -20.72
C ASP A 96 3.01 -39.30 -21.28
N GLY A 97 2.70 -38.08 -21.71
CA GLY A 97 3.71 -37.12 -22.20
C GLY A 97 4.73 -36.64 -21.15
N TRP A 98 4.46 -36.84 -19.85
CA TRP A 98 5.41 -36.58 -18.76
C TRP A 98 6.23 -37.81 -18.40
N ALA A 99 5.77 -39.00 -18.79
CA ALA A 99 6.53 -40.23 -18.64
C ALA A 99 7.69 -40.28 -19.66
N SER A 100 7.53 -39.70 -20.86
CA SER A 100 8.43 -39.88 -22.03
C SER A 100 9.86 -39.34 -21.84
N CYS A 101 10.05 -38.12 -21.32
CA CYS A 101 11.39 -37.51 -21.23
C CYS A 101 12.39 -38.31 -20.37
N GLU A 102 11.94 -38.93 -19.27
CA GLU A 102 12.79 -39.80 -18.45
C GLU A 102 12.66 -41.29 -18.80
N THR A 103 11.57 -41.73 -19.45
CA THR A 103 11.50 -43.12 -19.96
C THR A 103 12.44 -43.37 -21.14
N GLN A 104 12.78 -42.34 -21.92
CA GLN A 104 13.85 -42.43 -22.92
C GLN A 104 15.21 -42.72 -22.25
N ARG A 105 15.55 -42.04 -21.15
CA ARG A 105 16.75 -42.34 -20.33
C ARG A 105 16.68 -43.69 -19.61
N LEU A 106 15.50 -44.15 -19.20
CA LEU A 106 15.31 -45.49 -18.61
C LEU A 106 15.52 -46.62 -19.62
N THR A 107 15.26 -46.37 -20.90
CA THR A 107 15.59 -47.31 -21.99
C THR A 107 17.11 -47.48 -22.12
N GLU A 108 17.89 -46.45 -21.80
CA GLU A 108 19.36 -46.52 -21.70
C GLU A 108 19.84 -47.12 -20.37
N ALA A 109 19.09 -46.95 -19.27
CA ALA A 109 19.44 -47.40 -17.91
C ALA A 109 18.73 -48.71 -17.48
N ALA A 110 18.54 -49.66 -18.40
CA ALA A 110 17.81 -50.90 -18.18
C ALA A 110 18.50 -51.95 -17.26
N ALA A 111 19.38 -51.53 -16.33
CA ALA A 111 20.23 -52.44 -15.55
C ALA A 111 19.74 -52.77 -14.13
N GLY A 112 18.79 -52.04 -13.51
CA GLY A 112 18.37 -52.35 -12.13
C GLY A 112 16.97 -51.92 -11.70
N THR A 113 16.32 -52.73 -10.85
CA THR A 113 15.06 -52.39 -10.15
C THR A 113 15.18 -51.08 -9.34
N ARG A 114 16.33 -50.85 -8.69
CA ARG A 114 16.58 -49.61 -7.92
C ARG A 114 16.60 -48.34 -8.77
N GLU A 115 17.07 -48.41 -10.02
CA GLU A 115 17.13 -47.25 -10.93
C GLU A 115 15.74 -46.86 -11.44
N ARG A 116 14.85 -47.86 -11.61
CA ARG A 116 13.44 -47.64 -11.94
C ARG A 116 12.68 -46.94 -10.82
N ASP A 117 12.86 -47.38 -9.58
CA ASP A 117 12.19 -46.77 -8.41
C ASP A 117 12.68 -45.33 -8.19
N ALA A 118 13.98 -45.09 -8.30
CA ALA A 118 14.55 -43.74 -8.24
C ALA A 118 14.04 -42.82 -9.37
N GLY A 119 13.81 -43.36 -10.57
CA GLY A 119 13.21 -42.62 -11.68
C GLY A 119 11.76 -42.23 -11.43
N THR A 120 10.98 -43.11 -10.81
CA THR A 120 9.59 -42.83 -10.43
C THR A 120 9.49 -41.78 -9.33
N GLN A 121 10.29 -41.91 -8.27
CA GLN A 121 10.32 -40.92 -7.20
C GLN A 121 10.67 -39.50 -7.71
N ARG A 122 11.67 -39.39 -8.59
CA ARG A 122 12.04 -38.11 -9.21
C ARG A 122 10.90 -37.48 -10.02
N ARG A 123 10.09 -38.28 -10.71
CA ARG A 123 8.93 -37.78 -11.48
C ARG A 123 7.85 -37.20 -10.59
N GLU A 124 7.55 -37.88 -9.48
CA GLU A 124 6.56 -37.42 -8.50
C GLU A 124 7.01 -36.10 -7.85
N GLU A 125 8.26 -36.03 -7.42
CA GLU A 125 8.85 -34.81 -6.83
C GLU A 125 8.87 -33.65 -7.84
N PHE A 126 9.19 -33.92 -9.11
CA PHE A 126 9.18 -32.91 -10.15
C PHE A 126 7.76 -32.38 -10.43
N ALA A 127 6.75 -33.25 -10.46
CA ALA A 127 5.36 -32.85 -10.60
C ALA A 127 4.91 -31.95 -9.44
N GLY A 128 5.24 -32.33 -8.20
CA GLY A 128 4.98 -31.48 -7.02
C GLY A 128 5.65 -30.11 -7.11
N ARG A 129 6.90 -30.05 -7.59
CA ARG A 129 7.61 -28.77 -7.81
C ARG A 129 6.93 -27.88 -8.86
N ILE A 130 6.44 -28.44 -9.96
CA ILE A 130 5.76 -27.65 -10.99
C ILE A 130 4.43 -27.09 -10.48
N VAL A 131 3.67 -27.91 -9.75
CA VAL A 131 2.43 -27.46 -9.11
C VAL A 131 2.71 -26.33 -8.13
N ARG A 132 3.79 -26.44 -7.34
CA ARG A 132 4.25 -25.36 -6.45
C ARG A 132 4.53 -24.07 -7.23
N ILE A 133 5.35 -24.15 -8.29
CA ILE A 133 5.69 -22.98 -9.11
C ILE A 133 4.43 -22.31 -9.70
N GLY A 134 3.50 -23.09 -10.24
CA GLY A 134 2.25 -22.57 -10.79
C GLY A 134 1.41 -21.86 -9.72
N ARG A 135 1.31 -22.46 -8.53
CA ARG A 135 0.57 -21.85 -7.43
C ARG A 135 1.23 -20.59 -6.87
N ASP A 136 2.55 -20.60 -6.71
CA ASP A 136 3.31 -19.41 -6.32
C ASP A 136 3.09 -18.25 -7.31
N ALA A 137 3.06 -18.56 -8.61
CA ALA A 137 2.78 -17.58 -9.66
C ALA A 137 1.35 -17.04 -9.60
N ASP A 138 0.35 -17.90 -9.40
CA ASP A 138 -1.05 -17.51 -9.25
C ASP A 138 -1.26 -16.63 -8.00
N ASP A 139 -0.62 -16.96 -6.88
CA ASP A 139 -0.70 -16.20 -5.63
C ASP A 139 -0.02 -14.83 -5.77
N GLN A 140 1.13 -14.75 -6.44
CA GLN A 140 1.77 -13.48 -6.78
C GLN A 140 0.89 -12.63 -7.70
N LEU A 141 0.31 -13.23 -8.74
CA LEU A 141 -0.54 -12.53 -9.68
C LEU A 141 -1.79 -11.97 -8.98
N ARG A 142 -2.41 -12.75 -8.09
CA ARG A 142 -3.55 -12.33 -7.27
C ARG A 142 -3.19 -11.15 -6.39
N ALA A 143 -2.03 -11.18 -5.72
CA ALA A 143 -1.56 -10.07 -4.90
C ALA A 143 -1.33 -8.79 -5.74
N CYS A 144 -0.68 -8.91 -6.89
CA CYS A 144 -0.49 -7.78 -7.82
C CYS A 144 -1.82 -7.20 -8.30
N GLN A 145 -2.78 -8.05 -8.66
CA GLN A 145 -4.11 -7.61 -9.07
C GLN A 145 -4.87 -6.90 -7.94
N ALA A 146 -4.71 -7.35 -6.70
CA ALA A 146 -5.31 -6.69 -5.53
C ALA A 146 -4.75 -5.28 -5.33
N VAL A 147 -3.43 -5.07 -5.50
CA VAL A 147 -2.81 -3.74 -5.46
C VAL A 147 -3.37 -2.83 -6.56
N VAL A 148 -3.45 -3.32 -7.81
CA VAL A 148 -4.01 -2.55 -8.92
C VAL A 148 -5.48 -2.20 -8.70
N ALA A 149 -6.27 -3.12 -8.13
CA ALA A 149 -7.66 -2.87 -7.81
C ALA A 149 -7.80 -1.79 -6.71
N ALA A 150 -6.96 -1.84 -5.68
CA ALA A 150 -6.93 -0.86 -4.61
C ALA A 150 -6.56 0.54 -5.12
N ASP A 151 -5.56 0.63 -6.00
CA ASP A 151 -5.15 1.88 -6.66
C ASP A 151 -6.29 2.46 -7.52
N ARG A 152 -6.90 1.65 -8.38
CA ARG A 152 -8.01 2.10 -9.24
C ARG A 152 -9.25 2.53 -8.45
N ALA A 153 -9.55 1.86 -7.34
CA ALA A 153 -10.67 2.24 -6.47
C ALA A 153 -10.46 3.60 -5.79
N GLN A 154 -9.21 4.05 -5.67
CA GLN A 154 -8.88 5.38 -5.16
C GLN A 154 -8.96 6.45 -6.24
N VAL A 155 -8.50 6.17 -7.46
CA VAL A 155 -8.58 7.13 -8.59
C VAL A 155 -10.03 7.46 -8.95
N ILE A 156 -10.96 6.51 -8.78
CA ILE A 156 -12.38 6.69 -9.10
C ILE A 156 -13.15 7.43 -7.99
N ARG A 157 -12.60 7.50 -6.77
CA ARG A 157 -13.27 8.07 -5.59
C ARG A 157 -12.92 9.54 -5.41
#